data_AF-A0A2V7IAJ4-F1
#
_entry.id   AF-A0A2V7IAJ4-F1
#
_cell.length_a   1.000
_cell.length_b   1.000
_cell.length_c   1.000
_cell.angle_alpha   90.00
_cell.angle_beta   90.00
_cell.angle_gamma   90.00
#
_symmetry.space_group_name_H-M   'P 1'
#
loop_
_entity.id
_entity.type
_entity.pdbx_description
1 polymer ?
#
loop_
_entity_poly.entity_id
_entity_poly.type
_entity_poly.pdbx_seq_one_letter_code
_entity_poly.pdbx_strand_id
1 'polypeptide(L)' 'MGRTNIVLDERLVRQAMQLSGARTKRQAVDLALRELVARRTVYRALRRLKGKLPWEGDVRAWRRSRR' A
#
# COMPACT_ATOMS: atom_id res chain seq x y z
N MET A 1 13.69 15.27 -15.21
CA MET A 1 13.30 13.86 -15.01
C MET A 1 14.51 12.99 -15.33
N GLY A 2 14.96 12.13 -14.41
CA GLY A 2 16.21 11.37 -14.55
C GLY A 2 16.02 10.03 -15.27
N ARG A 3 17.00 9.62 -16.08
CA ARG A 3 17.11 8.26 -16.61
C ARG A 3 18.02 7.45 -15.69
N THR A 4 17.58 6.27 -15.30
CA THR A 4 18.36 5.37 -14.42
C THR A 4 18.31 3.97 -15.02
N ASN A 5 19.45 3.29 -15.04
CA ASN A 5 19.54 1.89 -15.43
C ASN A 5 19.54 1.02 -14.16
N ILE A 6 18.53 0.18 -14.01
CA ILE A 6 18.37 -0.75 -12.88
C ILE A 6 17.98 -2.13 -13.39
N VAL A 7 18.42 -3.16 -12.69
CA VAL A 7 18.01 -4.54 -12.94
C VAL A 7 16.67 -4.78 -12.24
N LEU A 8 15.70 -5.35 -12.95
CA LEU A 8 14.36 -5.64 -12.45
C LEU A 8 14.02 -7.11 -12.69
N ASP A 9 13.31 -7.73 -11.75
CA ASP A 9 12.71 -9.04 -11.97
C ASP A 9 11.60 -8.91 -13.02
N GLU A 10 11.78 -9.57 -14.17
CA GLU A 10 10.83 -9.50 -15.26
C GLU A 10 9.48 -10.14 -14.94
N ARG A 11 9.44 -11.19 -14.12
CA ARG A 11 8.19 -11.86 -13.75
C ARG A 11 7.35 -10.90 -12.90
N LEU A 12 7.99 -10.22 -11.96
CA LEU A 12 7.33 -9.22 -11.12
C LEU A 12 6.82 -8.04 -11.95
N VAL A 13 7.63 -7.54 -12.89
CA VAL A 13 7.21 -6.42 -13.77
C VAL A 13 6.04 -6.82 -14.66
N ARG A 14 6.02 -8.04 -15.20
CA ARG A 14 4.88 -8.55 -16.00
C ARG A 14 3.61 -8.63 -15.15
N GLN A 15 3.69 -9.16 -13.93
CA GLN A 15 2.55 -9.21 -13.02
C GLN A 15 2.07 -7.79 -12.66
N ALA A 16 2.99 -6.87 -12.36
CA ALA A 16 2.65 -5.48 -12.07
C ALA A 16 1.95 -4.81 -13.27
N MET A 17 2.42 -5.06 -14.50
CA MET A 17 1.78 -4.55 -15.71
C MET A 17 0.37 -5.11 -15.90
N GLN A 18 0.16 -6.41 -15.67
CA GLN A 18 -1.16 -7.03 -15.75
C GLN A 18 -2.14 -6.45 -14.71
N LEU A 19 -1.69 -6.31 -13.46
CA LEU A 19 -2.53 -5.78 -12.38
C LEU A 19 -2.84 -4.30 -12.53
N SER A 20 -1.89 -3.51 -13.05
CA SER A 20 -2.04 -2.06 -13.20
C SER A 20 -2.62 -1.62 -14.56
N GLY A 21 -2.71 -2.54 -15.53
CA GLY A 21 -3.06 -2.20 -16.93
C GLY A 21 -1.99 -1.37 -17.65
N ALA A 22 -0.76 -1.31 -17.12
CA ALA A 22 0.32 -0.52 -17.72
C ALA A 22 0.78 -1.11 -19.06
N ARG A 23 0.93 -0.25 -20.07
CA ARG A 23 1.36 -0.65 -21.42
C ARG A 23 2.87 -0.83 -21.53
N THR A 24 3.66 -0.25 -20.61
CA THR A 24 5.13 -0.32 -20.64
C THR A 24 5.72 -0.59 -19.26
N LYS A 25 6.91 -1.20 -19.23
CA LYS A 25 7.67 -1.42 -17.98
C LYS A 25 7.90 -0.09 -17.22
N ARG A 26 8.22 0.99 -17.95
CA ARG A 26 8.40 2.34 -17.37
C ARG A 26 7.14 2.84 -16.67
N GLN A 27 5.98 2.68 -17.30
CA GLN A 27 4.70 3.10 -16.74
C GLN A 27 4.34 2.28 -15.50
N ALA A 28 4.56 0.96 -15.53
CA ALA A 28 4.33 0.11 -14.35
C ALA A 28 5.18 0.54 -13.15
N VAL A 29 6.47 0.84 -13.38
CA VAL A 29 7.37 1.33 -12.33
C VAL A 29 6.93 2.70 -11.80
N ASP A 30 6.53 3.63 -12.67
CA ASP A 30 6.04 4.96 -12.26
C ASP A 30 4.78 4.85 -11.39
N LEU A 31 3.81 4.03 -11.81
CA LEU A 31 2.58 3.77 -11.05
C LEU A 31 2.89 3.14 -9.70
N ALA A 32 3.75 2.12 -9.66
CA ALA A 32 4.13 1.44 -8.42
C ALA A 32 4.80 2.41 -7.42
N LEU A 33 5.66 3.30 -7.88
CA LEU A 33 6.31 4.29 -7.02
C LEU A 33 5.31 5.32 -6.47
N ARG A 34 4.40 5.83 -7.31
CA ARG A 34 3.34 6.76 -6.87
C ARG A 34 2.44 6.11 -5.84
N GLU A 35 2.02 4.88 -6.08
CA GLU A 35 1.16 4.14 -5.17
C GLU A 35 1.85 3.84 -3.85
N LEU A 36 3.15 3.48 -3.86
CA LEU A 36 3.93 3.28 -2.65
C LEU A 36 3.97 4.55 -1.79
N VAL A 37 4.23 5.70 -2.41
CA VAL A 37 4.27 7.00 -1.70
C VAL A 37 2.89 7.35 -1.15
N ALA A 38 1.83 7.21 -1.95
CA ALA A 38 0.46 7.49 -1.53
C ALA A 38 0.05 6.62 -0.34
N ARG A 39 0.23 5.30 -0.46
CA ARG A 39 -0.07 4.33 0.61
C ARG A 39 0.72 4.66 1.87
N ARG A 40 2.03 4.90 1.78
CA ARG A 40 2.86 5.18 2.96
C ARG A 40 2.47 6.49 3.65
N THR A 41 2.05 7.48 2.88
CA THR A 41 1.56 8.76 3.41
C THR A 41 0.28 8.56 4.22
N VAL A 42 -0.70 7.84 3.66
CA VAL A 42 -1.95 7.50 4.37
C VAL A 42 -1.66 6.68 5.63
N TYR A 43 -0.82 5.64 5.53
CA TYR A 43 -0.46 4.84 6.71
C TYR A 43 0.21 5.65 7.81
N ARG A 44 1.07 6.62 7.47
CA ARG A 44 1.68 7.52 8.45
C ARG A 44 0.63 8.41 9.11
N ALA A 45 -0.33 8.95 8.35
CA ALA A 45 -1.43 9.74 8.90
C ALA A 45 -2.29 8.91 9.86
N LEU A 46 -2.70 7.70 9.46
CA LEU A 46 -3.45 6.78 10.32
C LEU A 46 -2.68 6.41 11.59
N ARG A 47 -1.37 6.16 11.49
CA ARG A 47 -0.54 5.88 12.68
C ARG A 47 -0.50 7.05 13.67
N ARG A 48 -0.58 8.30 13.20
CA ARG A 48 -0.64 9.49 14.09
C ARG A 48 -1.95 9.58 14.86
N LEU A 49 -3.01 8.94 14.36
CA LEU A 49 -4.32 8.87 14.98
C LEU A 49 -4.43 7.72 16.01
N LYS A 50 -3.45 6.81 16.05
CA LYS A 50 -3.42 5.70 17.01
C LYS A 50 -3.49 6.22 18.45
N GLY A 51 -4.48 5.76 19.20
CA GLY A 51 -4.70 6.15 20.60
C GLY A 51 -5.35 7.52 20.79
N LYS A 52 -5.64 8.25 19.70
CA LYS A 52 -6.32 9.56 19.75
C LYS A 52 -7.80 9.48 19.45
N LEU A 53 -8.25 8.44 18.75
CA LEU A 53 -9.67 8.24 18.49
C LEU A 53 -10.31 7.55 19.69
N PRO A 54 -11.44 8.08 20.21
CA PRO A 54 -12.26 7.35 21.15
C PRO A 54 -12.76 6.08 20.46
N TRP A 55 -12.72 4.97 21.19
CA TRP A 55 -13.30 3.72 20.75
C TRP A 55 -14.56 3.47 21.57
N GLU A 56 -15.68 3.26 20.88
CA GLU A 56 -16.98 2.97 21.49
C GLU A 56 -17.25 1.47 21.39
N GLY A 57 -17.43 0.82 22.55
CA GLY A 57 -17.77 -0.60 22.68
C GLY A 57 -17.31 -1.19 24.02
N ASP A 58 -17.66 -2.46 24.29
CA ASP A 58 -17.07 -3.25 25.38
C ASP A 58 -16.23 -4.40 24.80
N VAL A 59 -14.89 -4.27 24.88
CA VAL A 59 -13.96 -5.30 24.37
C VAL A 59 -14.18 -6.62 25.10
N ARG A 60 -14.58 -6.57 26.38
CA ARG A 60 -14.81 -7.77 27.18
C ARG A 60 -16.05 -8.50 26.69
N ALA A 61 -17.13 -7.78 26.33
CA ALA A 61 -18.33 -8.38 25.74
C ALA A 61 -18.00 -9.13 24.44
N TRP A 62 -17.20 -8.52 23.56
CA TRP A 62 -16.79 -9.13 22.29
C TRP A 62 -15.90 -10.36 22.45
N ARG A 63 -15.09 -10.42 23.52
CA ARG A 63 -14.28 -11.60 23.83
C ARG A 63 -15.12 -12.73 24.41
N ARG A 64 -16.17 -12.41 25.18
CA ARG A 64 -17.09 -13.40 25.76
C ARG A 64 -17.94 -14.10 24.70
N SER A 65 -18.33 -13.41 23.63
CA SER A 65 -19.17 -13.96 22.55
C SER A 65 -18.44 -14.89 21.56
N ARG A 66 -17.13 -15.15 21.77
CA ARG A 66 -16.32 -16.03 20.92
C ARG A 66 -16.21 -17.47 21.46
N ARG A 67 -16.98 -17.82 22.49
CA ARG A 67 -17.10 -19.18 23.04
C ARG A 67 -18.40 -19.82 22.61
#